data_AF-A0A536WAY2-F1
#
_entry.id   AF-A0A536WAY2-F1
#
_cell.length_a   1.000
_cell.length_b   1.000
_cell.length_c   1.000
_cell.angle_alpha   90.00
_cell.angle_beta   90.00
_cell.angle_gamma   90.00
#
_symmetry.space_group_name_H-M   'P 1'
#
loop_
_entity.id
_entity.type
_entity.pdbx_description
1 polymer ?
#
loop_
_entity_poly.entity_id
_entity_poly.type
_entity_poly.pdbx_seq_one_letter_code
_entity_poly.pdbx_strand_id
1 'polypeptide(L)'
;MSQTVLKSLLAMLFALCASSALAQMPNPYGAPIGLESAKKAVAAAEAEARKNNWKMAFAVTDISGDLVYLEKMDATQTGSVAVAIGKARSAALFKRPTKVFQDAVAG
;
A
#
# COMPACT_ATOMS: atom_id res chain seq x y z
N MET A 1 -17.89 -11.28 -51.49
CA MET A 1 -18.01 -11.14 -50.02
C MET A 1 -19.15 -10.19 -49.72
N SER A 2 -20.24 -10.68 -49.14
CA SER A 2 -21.45 -9.89 -48.87
C SER A 2 -21.19 -8.84 -47.79
N GLN A 3 -21.72 -7.63 -47.99
CA GLN A 3 -21.63 -6.48 -47.07
C GLN A 3 -22.07 -6.82 -45.63
N THR A 4 -22.95 -7.81 -45.47
CA THR A 4 -23.39 -8.31 -44.16
C THR A 4 -22.29 -9.03 -43.39
N VAL A 5 -21.43 -9.81 -44.06
CA VAL A 5 -20.33 -10.54 -43.40
C VAL A 5 -19.25 -9.58 -42.91
N LEU A 6 -18.96 -8.53 -43.68
CA LEU A 6 -17.97 -7.51 -43.32
C LEU A 6 -18.41 -6.67 -42.11
N LYS A 7 -19.70 -6.31 -42.04
CA LYS A 7 -20.27 -5.57 -40.90
C LYS A 7 -20.26 -6.40 -39.61
N SER A 8 -20.59 -7.68 -39.70
CA SER A 8 -20.56 -8.59 -38.54
C SER A 8 -19.15 -8.81 -38.00
N LEU A 9 -18.15 -8.91 -38.88
CA LEU A 9 -16.74 -9.03 -38.48
C LEU A 9 -16.24 -7.76 -37.78
N LEU A 10 -16.63 -6.58 -38.29
CA LEU A 10 -16.21 -5.29 -37.72
C LEU A 10 -16.85 -5.04 -36.35
N ALA A 11 -18.12 -5.43 -36.17
CA ALA A 11 -18.80 -5.34 -34.87
C ALA A 11 -18.18 -6.28 -33.81
N MET A 12 -17.75 -7.48 -34.21
CA MET A 12 -17.08 -8.43 -33.32
C MET A 12 -15.67 -7.95 -32.91
N LEU A 13 -14.95 -7.27 -33.82
CA LEU A 13 -13.65 -6.65 -33.52
C LEU A 13 -13.79 -5.49 -32.52
N PHE A 14 -14.84 -4.67 -32.66
CA PHE A 14 -15.10 -3.54 -31.75
C PHE A 14 -15.49 -4.01 -30.34
N ALA A 15 -16.23 -5.12 -30.24
CA ALA A 15 -16.60 -5.73 -28.96
C ALA A 15 -15.39 -6.32 -28.21
N LEU A 16 -14.39 -6.85 -28.91
CA LEU A 16 -13.15 -7.35 -28.27
C LEU A 16 -12.27 -6.22 -27.72
N CYS A 17 -12.27 -5.04 -28.34
CA CYS A 17 -11.51 -3.87 -27.85
C CYS A 17 -12.14 -3.19 -26.63
N ALA A 18 -13.46 -3.33 -26.40
CA ALA A 18 -14.12 -2.73 -25.23
C ALA A 18 -13.78 -3.45 -23.91
N SER A 19 -13.44 -4.74 -23.95
CA SER A 19 -13.11 -5.53 -22.76
C SER A 19 -11.74 -5.19 -22.15
N SER A 20 -10.81 -4.62 -22.92
CA SER A 20 -9.51 -4.18 -22.39
C SER A 20 -9.55 -2.83 -21.68
N ALA A 21 -10.60 -2.02 -21.90
CA ALA A 21 -10.77 -0.71 -21.25
C ALA A 21 -11.29 -0.82 -19.80
N LEU A 22 -11.99 -1.89 -19.44
CA LEU A 22 -12.47 -2.13 -18.06
C LEU A 22 -11.42 -2.80 -17.16
N ALA A 23 -10.30 -3.26 -17.71
CA ALA A 23 -9.29 -4.01 -16.96
C ALA A 23 -8.37 -3.13 -16.09
N GLN A 24 -8.38 -1.80 -16.27
CA GLN A 24 -7.49 -0.89 -15.55
C GLN A 24 -8.25 0.23 -14.83
N MET A 25 -9.10 -0.14 -13.87
CA MET A 25 -9.52 0.85 -12.86
C MET A 25 -8.31 1.20 -11.97
N PRO A 26 -8.10 2.48 -11.60
CA PRO A 26 -7.12 2.85 -10.59
C PRO A 26 -7.38 2.04 -9.32
N ASN A 27 -6.38 1.28 -8.84
CA ASN A 27 -6.53 0.47 -7.63
C ASN A 27 -6.88 1.38 -6.43
N PRO A 28 -8.15 1.48 -5.99
CA PRO A 28 -8.59 2.53 -5.09
C PRO A 28 -7.87 2.39 -3.74
N TYR A 29 -7.42 3.49 -3.14
CA TYR A 29 -6.67 3.43 -1.87
C TYR A 29 -7.51 2.96 -0.66
N GLY A 30 -8.83 2.89 -0.81
CA GLY A 30 -9.74 2.43 0.24
C GLY A 30 -10.07 3.53 1.25
N ALA A 31 -10.66 3.15 2.38
CA ALA A 31 -10.96 4.08 3.47
C ALA A 31 -9.70 4.35 4.33
N PRO A 32 -9.52 5.58 4.85
CA PRO A 32 -8.43 5.89 5.77
C PRO A 32 -8.56 5.11 7.08
N ILE A 33 -7.42 4.76 7.68
CA ILE A 33 -7.40 4.09 8.99
C ILE A 33 -7.76 5.07 10.11
N GLY A 34 -8.64 4.65 11.01
CA GLY A 34 -8.98 5.41 12.22
C GLY A 34 -7.94 5.24 13.33
N LEU A 35 -7.90 6.20 14.27
CA LEU A 35 -6.94 6.21 15.37
C LEU A 35 -7.02 4.95 16.25
N GLU A 36 -8.22 4.46 16.57
CA GLU A 36 -8.41 3.27 17.40
C GLU A 36 -7.81 2.01 16.73
N SER A 37 -8.08 1.84 15.44
CA SER A 37 -7.52 0.74 14.65
C SER A 37 -6.00 0.84 14.53
N ALA A 38 -5.47 2.05 14.35
CA ALA A 38 -4.03 2.29 14.32
C ALA A 38 -3.35 1.89 15.65
N LYS A 39 -3.91 2.32 16.78
CA LYS A 39 -3.42 1.94 18.12
C LYS A 39 -3.47 0.44 18.34
N LYS A 40 -4.57 -0.22 17.95
CA LYS A 40 -4.72 -1.67 18.07
C LYS A 40 -3.67 -2.43 17.24
N ALA A 41 -3.39 -1.96 16.03
CA ALA A 41 -2.35 -2.56 15.18
C ALA A 41 -0.95 -2.39 15.79
N VAL A 42 -0.63 -1.20 16.30
CA VAL A 42 0.66 -0.95 16.95
C VAL A 42 0.82 -1.75 18.24
N ALA A 43 -0.22 -1.86 19.08
CA ALA A 43 -0.16 -2.66 20.30
C ALA A 43 0.22 -4.13 20.03
N ALA A 44 -0.27 -4.72 18.93
CA ALA A 44 0.12 -6.07 18.53
C ALA A 44 1.61 -6.15 18.12
N ALA A 45 2.11 -5.15 17.40
CA ALA A 45 3.52 -5.07 16.99
C ALA A 45 4.45 -4.79 18.18
N GLU A 46 4.02 -3.95 19.12
CA GLU A 46 4.73 -3.64 20.36
C GLU A 46 4.84 -4.89 21.25
N ALA A 47 3.75 -5.64 21.41
CA ALA A 47 3.77 -6.90 22.16
C ALA A 47 4.80 -7.89 21.60
N GLU A 48 4.90 -8.00 20.28
CA GLU A 48 5.90 -8.86 19.63
C GLU A 48 7.32 -8.30 19.79
N ALA A 49 7.52 -6.99 19.62
CA ALA A 49 8.81 -6.36 19.89
C ALA A 49 9.27 -6.61 21.34
N ARG A 50 8.35 -6.53 22.31
CA ARG A 50 8.64 -6.82 23.72
C ARG A 50 9.06 -8.28 23.94
N LYS A 51 8.34 -9.24 23.36
CA LYS A 51 8.71 -10.67 23.44
C LYS A 51 10.11 -10.95 22.91
N ASN A 52 10.50 -10.26 21.83
CA ASN A 52 11.80 -10.41 21.19
C ASN A 52 12.88 -9.44 21.74
N ASN A 53 12.57 -8.67 22.78
CA ASN A 53 13.46 -7.64 23.36
C ASN A 53 13.93 -6.56 22.36
N TRP A 54 13.16 -6.30 21.31
CA TRP A 54 13.45 -5.24 20.34
C TRP A 54 13.01 -3.87 20.83
N LYS A 55 13.81 -2.83 20.50
CA LYS A 55 13.52 -1.42 20.82
C LYS A 55 13.11 -0.70 19.54
N MET A 56 11.80 -0.56 19.35
CA MET A 56 11.22 -0.17 18.07
C MET A 56 10.50 1.19 18.13
N ALA A 57 10.34 1.80 16.95
CA ALA A 57 9.41 2.89 16.69
C ALA A 57 8.39 2.41 15.67
N PHE A 58 7.12 2.73 15.88
CA PHE A 58 6.00 2.32 15.06
C PHE A 58 5.28 3.56 14.56
N ALA A 59 5.03 3.62 13.26
CA ALA A 59 4.28 4.71 12.64
C ALA A 59 3.16 4.12 11.78
N VAL A 60 1.99 4.76 11.82
CA VAL A 60 0.82 4.44 11.00
C VAL A 60 0.41 5.71 10.28
N THR A 61 0.26 5.62 8.96
CA THR A 61 -0.24 6.69 8.12
C THR A 61 -1.59 6.32 7.52
N ASP A 62 -2.36 7.33 7.10
CA ASP A 62 -3.55 7.12 6.31
C ASP A 62 -3.22 6.83 4.83
N ILE A 63 -4.26 6.77 3.99
CA ILE A 63 -4.13 6.55 2.55
C ILE A 63 -3.42 7.68 1.79
N SER A 64 -3.42 8.89 2.34
CA SER A 64 -2.76 10.08 1.79
C SER A 64 -1.28 10.12 2.19
N GLY A 65 -0.87 9.23 3.10
CA GLY A 65 0.48 9.21 3.67
C GLY A 65 0.64 10.16 4.86
N ASP A 66 -0.45 10.71 5.39
CA ASP A 66 -0.44 11.58 6.55
C ASP A 66 -0.37 10.75 7.83
N LEU A 67 0.42 11.22 8.81
CA LEU A 67 0.67 10.49 10.05
C LEU A 67 -0.58 10.47 10.92
N VAL A 68 -1.06 9.26 11.24
CA VAL A 68 -2.22 9.04 12.12
C VAL A 68 -1.77 8.70 13.54
N TYR A 69 -0.73 7.87 13.67
CA TYR A 69 -0.24 7.43 14.97
C TYR A 69 1.27 7.16 14.94
N LEU A 70 1.96 7.55 16.01
CA LEU A 70 3.37 7.29 16.23
C LEU A 70 3.54 6.82 17.67
N GLU A 71 4.25 5.72 17.85
CA GLU A 71 4.65 5.21 19.14
C GLU A 71 6.13 4.87 19.11
N LYS A 72 6.86 5.26 20.16
CA LYS A 72 8.29 5.00 20.28
C LYS A 72 8.55 4.37 21.63
N MET A 73 9.12 3.17 21.62
CA MET A 73 9.56 2.50 22.84
C MET A 73 10.77 3.22 23.45
N ASP A 74 10.98 2.99 24.75
CA ASP A 74 12.19 3.45 25.43
C ASP A 74 13.44 2.76 24.87
N ALA A 75 14.56 3.50 24.87
CA ALA A 75 15.85 3.06 24.33
C ALA A 75 15.86 2.71 22.82
N THR A 76 14.83 3.09 22.06
CA THR A 76 14.84 3.00 20.60
C THR A 76 15.88 3.94 19.99
N GLN A 77 16.60 3.47 18.96
CA GLN A 77 17.58 4.28 18.23
C GLN A 77 16.97 5.59 17.72
N THR A 78 17.66 6.71 17.90
CA THR A 78 17.15 8.06 17.60
C THR A 78 16.64 8.21 16.16
N GLY A 79 17.31 7.61 15.19
CA GLY A 79 16.92 7.66 13.78
C GLY A 79 15.67 6.86 13.43
N SER A 80 15.25 5.91 14.26
CA SER A 80 14.14 5.00 13.94
C SER A 80 12.79 5.68 13.80
N VAL A 81 12.59 6.85 14.44
CA VAL A 81 11.34 7.62 14.31
C VAL A 81 11.15 8.08 12.85
N ALA A 82 12.16 8.73 12.27
CA ALA A 82 12.10 9.20 10.90
C ALA A 82 11.99 8.03 9.90
N VAL A 83 12.71 6.93 10.17
CA VAL A 83 12.65 5.71 9.35
C VAL A 83 11.24 5.08 9.39
N ALA A 84 10.62 4.98 10.56
CA ALA A 84 9.28 4.41 10.70
C ALA A 84 8.25 5.23 9.92
N ILE A 85 8.27 6.56 10.07
CA ILE A 85 7.38 7.49 9.35
C ILE A 85 7.59 7.37 7.83
N GLY A 86 8.85 7.40 7.37
CA GLY A 86 9.17 7.28 5.95
C GLY A 86 8.72 5.94 5.36
N LYS A 87 8.88 4.84 6.10
CA LYS A 87 8.42 3.51 5.69
C LYS A 87 6.90 3.43 5.62
N ALA A 88 6.19 3.90 6.64
CA ALA A 88 4.73 3.89 6.68
C ALA A 88 4.14 4.70 5.51
N ARG A 89 4.63 5.93 5.32
CA ARG A 89 4.21 6.81 4.23
C ARG A 89 4.47 6.20 2.86
N SER A 90 5.66 5.64 2.64
CA SER A 90 5.99 4.99 1.36
C SER A 90 5.09 3.76 1.11
N ALA A 91 4.87 2.93 2.13
CA ALA A 91 4.02 1.76 1.99
C ALA A 91 2.56 2.14 1.65
N ALA A 92 2.02 3.19 2.29
CA ALA A 92 0.69 3.70 2.01
C ALA A 92 0.56 4.24 0.58
N LEU A 93 1.49 5.11 0.16
CA LEU A 93 1.45 5.77 -1.15
C LEU A 93 1.69 4.82 -2.33
N PHE A 94 2.46 3.75 -2.15
CA PHE A 94 2.77 2.81 -3.24
C PHE A 94 2.02 1.47 -3.15
N LYS A 95 1.19 1.30 -2.11
CA LYS A 95 0.40 0.09 -1.83
C LYS A 95 1.22 -1.19 -1.89
N ARG A 96 2.46 -1.13 -1.40
CA ARG A 96 3.38 -2.28 -1.38
C ARG A 96 4.36 -2.17 -0.22
N PRO A 97 4.86 -3.30 0.30
CA PRO A 97 5.87 -3.28 1.35
C PRO A 97 7.13 -2.54 0.88
N THR A 98 7.75 -1.74 1.77
CA THR A 98 9.00 -1.03 1.43
C THR A 98 10.16 -1.96 1.12
N LYS A 99 10.07 -3.23 1.54
CA LYS A 99 11.03 -4.28 1.19
C LYS A 99 11.17 -4.44 -0.33
N VAL A 100 10.10 -4.27 -1.11
CA VAL A 100 10.17 -4.36 -2.58
C VAL A 100 11.11 -3.29 -3.15
N PHE A 101 11.07 -2.07 -2.60
CA PHE A 101 11.97 -1.00 -3.03
C PHE A 101 13.41 -1.23 -2.56
N GLN A 102 13.59 -1.73 -1.33
CA GLN A 102 14.91 -2.10 -0.84
C GLN A 102 15.55 -3.16 -1.74
N ASP A 103 14.82 -4.23 -2.05
CA ASP A 103 15.32 -5.33 -2.88
C ASP A 103 15.63 -4.85 -4.31
N ALA A 104 14.79 -3.98 -4.89
CA ALA A 104 15.03 -3.41 -6.22
C ALA A 104 16.30 -2.54 -6.32
N VAL A 105 16.73 -1.93 -5.22
CA VAL A 105 17.97 -1.11 -5.18
C VAL A 105 19.18 -1.95 -4.81
N ALA A 106 19.01 -3.02 -4.02
CA ALA A 106 20.10 -3.86 -3.53
C ALA A 106 20.71 -4.77 -4.63
N GLY A 107 19.95 -5.08 -5.69
CA GLY A 107 20.39 -5.96 -6.79
C GLY A 107 19.99 -7.40 -6.56
#